data_AF-W1YBA5-F1
#
_entry.id   AF-W1YBA5-F1
#
_cell.length_a   1.000
_cell.length_b   1.000
_cell.length_c   1.000
_cell.angle_alpha   90.00
_cell.angle_beta   90.00
_cell.angle_gamma   90.00
#
_symmetry.space_group_name_H-M   'P 1'
#
loop_
_entity.id
_entity.type
_entity.pdbx_description
1 polymer ?
#
loop_
_entity_poly.entity_id
_entity_poly.type
_entity_poly.pdbx_seq_one_letter_code
_entity_poly.pdbx_strand_id
1 'polypeptide(L)' 'VSFITFLNENKEAINPTVINIENTKDDVVVDVALQYNDSYSENLLSFVNNINTVDGGTHLSGFRAALTRTL' A
#
# COMPACT_ATOMS: atom_id res chain seq x y z
N VAL A 1 3.61 9.21 2.28
CA VAL A 1 4.95 9.13 1.61
C VAL A 1 6.08 8.72 2.56
N SER A 2 6.31 9.43 3.67
CA SER A 2 7.42 9.15 4.62
C SER A 2 7.49 7.69 5.11
N PHE A 3 6.34 7.06 5.35
CA PHE A 3 6.28 5.67 5.80
C PHE A 3 6.85 4.68 4.76
N ILE A 4 6.59 4.90 3.46
CA ILE A 4 7.13 4.04 2.39
C ILE A 4 8.64 4.22 2.27
N THR A 5 9.13 5.47 2.39
CA THR A 5 10.57 5.75 2.41
C THR A 5 11.26 5.02 3.55
N PHE A 6 10.68 5.05 4.75
CA PHE A 6 11.17 4.30 5.90
C PHE A 6 11.21 2.78 5.63
N LEU A 7 10.15 2.20 5.08
CA LEU A 7 10.11 0.76 4.74
C LEU A 7 11.12 0.35 3.66
N ASN A 8 11.54 1.28 2.82
CA ASN A 8 12.50 1.07 1.74
C ASN A 8 13.94 1.51 2.10
N GLU A 9 14.25 1.94 3.33
CA GLU A 9 15.59 2.46 3.70
C GLU A 9 16.76 1.52 3.36
N ASN A 10 16.53 0.21 3.33
CA ASN A 10 17.53 -0.80 3.02
C ASN A 10 17.25 -1.56 1.70
N LYS A 11 16.45 -0.97 0.81
CA LYS A 11 16.04 -1.58 -0.47
C LYS A 11 16.24 -0.58 -1.61
N GLU A 12 16.49 -1.07 -2.81
CA GLU A 12 16.61 -0.20 -3.97
C GLU A 12 15.23 0.01 -4.60
N ALA A 13 14.71 1.25 -4.54
CA ALA A 13 13.43 1.58 -5.15
C ALA A 13 13.55 1.56 -6.69
N ILE A 14 12.67 0.82 -7.37
CA ILE A 14 12.68 0.69 -8.83
C ILE A 14 12.07 1.94 -9.49
N ASN A 15 11.01 2.48 -8.90
CA ASN A 15 10.34 3.68 -9.41
C ASN A 15 10.73 4.93 -8.59
N PRO A 16 10.99 6.07 -9.26
CA PRO A 16 11.51 7.27 -8.61
C PRO A 16 10.52 7.95 -7.66
N THR A 17 9.22 7.76 -7.87
CA THR A 17 8.15 8.41 -7.10
C THR A 17 7.26 7.40 -6.43
N VAL A 18 7.02 7.57 -5.13
CA VAL A 18 6.01 6.80 -4.37
C VAL A 18 4.63 7.10 -4.96
N ILE A 19 3.88 6.06 -5.29
CA ILE A 19 2.48 6.20 -5.69
C ILE A 19 1.68 6.46 -4.42
N ASN A 20 0.94 7.56 -4.37
CA ASN A 20 0.11 7.95 -3.24
C ASN A 20 -1.31 8.25 -3.75
N ILE A 21 -2.31 7.59 -3.17
CA ILE A 21 -3.71 7.70 -3.57
C ILE A 21 -4.55 7.84 -2.32
N GLU A 22 -5.25 8.95 -2.21
CA GLU A 22 -6.23 9.19 -1.14
C GLU A 22 -7.59 9.47 -1.79
N ASN A 23 -8.63 8.80 -1.31
CA ASN A 23 -9.99 9.04 -1.76
C ASN A 23 -10.99 8.80 -0.63
N THR A 24 -12.11 9.51 -0.69
CA THR A 24 -13.24 9.32 0.22
C THR A 24 -14.48 9.01 -0.59
N LYS A 25 -15.18 7.93 -0.25
CA LYS A 25 -16.43 7.56 -0.89
C LYS A 25 -17.38 6.98 0.15
N ASP A 26 -18.63 7.43 0.14
CA ASP A 26 -19.68 6.94 1.04
C ASP A 26 -19.22 6.97 2.52
N ASP A 27 -18.58 8.06 2.92
CA ASP A 27 -17.96 8.27 4.25
C ASP A 27 -16.82 7.30 4.62
N VAL A 28 -16.37 6.47 3.68
CA VAL A 28 -15.19 5.61 3.83
C VAL A 28 -13.97 6.28 3.22
N VAL A 29 -12.96 6.54 4.05
CA VAL A 29 -11.66 7.05 3.62
C VAL A 29 -10.74 5.88 3.29
N VAL A 30 -10.09 5.94 2.13
CA VAL A 30 -9.05 5.00 1.71
C VAL A 30 -7.80 5.80 1.36
N ASP A 31 -6.71 5.51 2.06
CA ASP A 31 -5.38 6.05 1.80
C ASP A 31 -4.43 4.88 1.50
N VAL A 32 -3.74 4.96 0.36
CA VAL A 32 -2.83 3.92 -0.13
C VAL A 32 -1.55 4.58 -0.62
N ALA A 33 -0.43 4.09 -0.08
CA ALA A 33 0.89 4.41 -0.60
C ALA A 33 1.63 3.11 -0.96
N LEU A 34 2.25 3.06 -2.15
CA LEU A 34 3.07 1.92 -2.57
C LEU A 34 4.28 2.34 -3.42
N GLN A 35 5.30 1.50 -3.42
CA GLN A 35 6.49 1.65 -4.24
C GLN A 35 7.12 0.28 -4.46
N TYR A 36 7.54 0.01 -5.70
CA TYR A 36 8.26 -1.22 -6.04
C TYR A 36 9.74 -1.06 -5.68
N ASN A 37 10.35 -2.14 -5.22
CA ASN A 37 11.78 -2.23 -4.95
C ASN A 37 12.35 -3.51 -5.57
N ASP A 38 13.67 -3.62 -5.56
CA ASP A 38 14.47 -4.73 -6.08
C ASP A 38 14.29 -6.07 -5.35
N SER A 39 13.53 -6.11 -4.26
CA SER A 39 13.27 -7.34 -3.51
C SER A 39 12.20 -8.20 -4.18
N TYR A 40 12.38 -9.52 -4.09
CA TYR A 40 11.34 -10.51 -4.46
C TYR A 40 10.26 -10.69 -3.37
N SER A 41 10.47 -10.11 -2.19
CA SER A 41 9.52 -10.21 -1.07
C SER A 41 8.50 -9.07 -1.08
N GLU A 42 7.22 -9.41 -0.96
CA GLU A 42 6.15 -8.44 -0.71
C GLU A 42 6.19 -8.01 0.77
N ASN A 43 6.21 -6.70 1.02
CA ASN A 43 5.95 -6.14 2.34
C ASN A 43 4.67 -5.32 2.27
N LEU A 44 3.57 -5.89 2.77
CA LEU A 44 2.26 -5.28 2.75
C LEU A 44 1.77 -5.06 4.18
N LEU A 45 1.43 -3.82 4.51
CA LEU A 45 0.82 -3.45 5.78
C LEU A 45 -0.56 -2.85 5.49
N SER A 46 -1.56 -3.29 6.25
CA SER A 46 -2.94 -2.87 6.06
C SER A 46 -3.56 -2.47 7.38
N PHE A 47 -4.34 -1.40 7.39
CA PHE A 47 -4.85 -0.81 8.63
C PHE A 47 -6.33 -0.47 8.48
N VAL A 48 -7.07 -0.60 9.58
CA VAL A 48 -8.42 -0.08 9.74
C VAL A 48 -8.45 0.69 11.05
N ASN A 49 -8.81 1.98 11.00
CA ASN A 49 -8.83 2.85 12.18
C ASN A 49 -7.52 2.82 12.99
N ASN A 50 -6.38 2.88 12.29
CA ASN A 50 -5.02 2.79 12.84
C ASN A 50 -4.63 1.44 13.49
N ILE A 51 -5.49 0.43 13.42
CA ILE A 51 -5.18 -0.93 13.88
C ILE A 51 -4.64 -1.74 12.71
N ASN A 52 -3.44 -2.32 12.86
CA ASN A 52 -2.85 -3.20 11.85
C ASN A 52 -3.66 -4.49 11.73
N THR A 53 -4.19 -4.76 10.55
CA THR A 53 -4.92 -5.98 10.23
C THR A 53 -3.97 -7.00 9.60
N VAL A 54 -3.29 -7.78 10.45
CA VAL A 54 -2.25 -8.74 10.03
C VAL A 54 -2.82 -9.84 9.12
N ASP A 55 -4.02 -10.33 9.43
CA ASP A 55 -4.73 -11.33 8.62
C ASP A 55 -5.41 -10.72 7.38
N GLY A 56 -5.26 -9.41 7.17
CA GLY A 56 -5.88 -8.68 6.08
C GLY A 56 -7.35 -8.34 6.33
N GLY A 57 -8.16 -8.45 5.28
CA GLY A 57 -9.58 -8.08 5.31
C GLY A 57 -10.10 -7.72 3.93
N THR A 58 -11.32 -7.18 3.88
CA THR A 58 -12.00 -6.79 2.64
C THR A 58 -11.32 -5.61 1.94
N HIS A 59 -10.76 -4.67 2.69
CA HIS A 59 -9.95 -3.56 2.17
C HIS A 59 -8.71 -4.09 1.42
N LEU A 60 -8.03 -5.08 1.98
CA LEU A 60 -6.84 -5.68 1.38
C LEU A 60 -7.19 -6.51 0.12
N SER A 61 -8.19 -7.38 0.20
CA SER A 61 -8.59 -8.18 -0.96
C SER A 61 -9.10 -7.31 -2.12
N GLY A 62 -9.83 -6.23 -1.80
CA GLY A 62 -10.25 -5.21 -2.76
C GLY A 62 -9.07 -4.48 -3.40
N PHE A 63 -8.08 -4.06 -2.61
CA PHE A 63 -6.86 -3.43 -3.10
C PHE A 63 -6.10 -4.36 -4.07
N ARG A 64 -5.87 -5.62 -3.69
CA ARG A 64 -5.19 -6.60 -4.55
C ARG A 64 -5.94 -6.82 -5.87
N ALA A 65 -7.25 -7.00 -5.81
CA ALA A 65 -8.07 -7.18 -7.01
C ALA A 65 -8.05 -5.95 -7.94
N ALA A 66 -8.06 -4.74 -7.37
CA ALA A 66 -7.98 -3.51 -8.14
C ALA A 66 -6.60 -3.32 -8.79
N LEU A 67 -5.53 -3.59 -8.04
CA LEU A 67 -4.16 -3.50 -8.55
C LEU A 67 -3.94 -4.47 -9.72
N THR A 68 -4.30 -5.74 -9.55
CA THR A 68 -4.19 -6.76 -10.60
C THR A 68 -5.03 -6.43 -11.83
N ARG A 69 -6.17 -5.77 -11.68
CA ARG A 69 -7.01 -5.35 -12.83
C ARG A 69 -6.45 -4.15 -13.57
N THR A 70 -5.67 -3.31 -12.91
CA THR A 70 -5.18 -2.04 -13.46
C THR A 70 -3.85 -2.20 -14.19
N LEU A 71 -3.02 -3.16 -13.75
CA LEU A 71 -1.77 -3.56 -14.39
C LEU A 71 -2.04 -4.47 -15.60
#